data_AF-A0A948ZM30-F1
#
_entry.id   AF-A0A948ZM30-F1
#
_cell.length_a   1.000
_cell.length_b   1.000
_cell.length_c   1.000
_cell.angle_alpha   90.00
_cell.angle_beta   90.00
_cell.angle_gamma   90.00
#
_symmetry.space_group_name_H-M   'P 1'
#
loop_
_entity.id
_entity.type
_entity.pdbx_description
1 polymer ?
#
loop_
_entity_poly.entity_id
_entity_poly.type
_entity_poly.pdbx_seq_one_letter_code
_entity_poly.pdbx_strand_id
1 'polypeptide(L)'
;MDYLKIVHLSKEPFSNSPDPEFFFKSSQHVACLQKMELSLSLRRGLNVVIGDIGTGKTTLCRQIILRFAQQDETETHLILDPTFSNQTEFLNTIAEMFGLEKAEGDSDEWQIKERIKNYLFQKGVDDEKKTILIIDEGQKIPVFCLEILREFL
;
A
#
# COMPACT_ATOMS: atom_id res chain seq x y z
N MET A 1 -1.38 -30.08 -15.06
CA MET A 1 -2.62 -30.00 -15.86
C MET A 1 -2.27 -30.16 -17.32
N ASP A 2 -2.72 -31.23 -17.97
CA ASP A 2 -2.32 -31.59 -19.34
C ASP A 2 -2.80 -30.61 -20.42
N TYR A 3 -3.87 -29.84 -20.17
CA TYR A 3 -4.41 -28.93 -21.16
C TYR A 3 -3.44 -27.77 -21.52
N LEU A 4 -2.69 -27.23 -20.56
CA LEU A 4 -1.75 -26.12 -20.79
C LEU A 4 -0.62 -26.53 -21.75
N LYS A 5 -0.17 -27.79 -21.67
CA LYS A 5 0.83 -28.35 -22.60
C LYS A 5 0.27 -28.49 -24.01
N ILE A 6 -1.01 -28.86 -24.14
CA ILE A 6 -1.70 -28.99 -25.44
C ILE A 6 -1.82 -27.63 -26.14
N VAL A 7 -2.07 -26.55 -25.39
CA VAL A 7 -2.21 -25.19 -25.94
C VAL A 7 -0.92 -24.36 -25.85
N HIS A 8 0.21 -24.98 -25.51
CA HIS A 8 1.53 -24.34 -25.41
C HIS A 8 1.59 -23.12 -24.46
N LEU A 9 0.83 -23.16 -23.36
CA LEU A 9 0.88 -22.13 -22.33
C LEU A 9 1.67 -22.62 -21.12
N SER A 10 2.48 -21.73 -20.54
CA SER A 10 3.24 -21.98 -19.30
C SER A 10 2.43 -21.69 -18.04
N LYS A 11 1.38 -20.87 -18.14
CA LYS A 11 0.48 -20.46 -17.06
C LYS A 11 -0.96 -20.38 -17.55
N GLU A 12 -1.91 -20.43 -16.62
CA GLU A 12 -3.34 -20.28 -16.92
C GLU A 12 -3.62 -18.89 -17.51
N PRO A 13 -4.18 -18.80 -18.73
CA PRO A 13 -4.58 -17.52 -19.31
C PRO A 13 -5.86 -17.01 -18.62
N PHE A 14 -5.99 -15.68 -18.48
CA PHE A 14 -7.17 -15.03 -17.90
C PHE A 14 -7.50 -15.43 -16.45
N SER A 15 -6.48 -15.74 -15.64
CA SER A 15 -6.67 -15.93 -14.20
C SER A 15 -7.35 -14.70 -13.58
N ASN A 16 -8.29 -14.94 -12.65
CA ASN A 16 -8.95 -13.87 -11.89
C ASN A 16 -7.98 -13.14 -10.95
N SER A 17 -6.81 -13.71 -10.70
CA SER A 17 -5.75 -13.08 -9.91
C SER A 17 -4.77 -12.37 -10.83
N PRO A 18 -4.58 -11.04 -10.70
CA PRO A 18 -3.60 -10.31 -11.49
C PRO A 18 -2.18 -10.85 -11.25
N ASP A 19 -1.55 -11.37 -12.31
CA ASP A 19 -0.15 -11.81 -12.30
C ASP A 19 0.76 -10.64 -12.76
N PRO A 20 1.66 -10.16 -11.89
CA PRO A 20 2.58 -9.06 -12.20
C PRO A 20 3.48 -9.30 -13.42
N GLU A 21 3.77 -10.55 -13.77
CA GLU A 21 4.62 -10.90 -14.92
C GLU A 21 3.96 -10.56 -16.26
N PHE A 22 2.62 -10.51 -16.30
CA PHE A 22 1.86 -10.17 -17.50
C PHE A 22 1.49 -8.68 -17.56
N PHE A 23 2.21 -7.82 -16.84
CA PHE A 23 1.95 -6.39 -16.84
C PHE A 23 2.26 -5.76 -18.21
N PHE A 24 1.20 -5.31 -18.90
CA PHE A 24 1.34 -4.52 -20.12
C PHE A 24 1.82 -3.10 -19.80
N LYS A 25 3.07 -2.81 -20.13
CA LYS A 25 3.74 -1.53 -19.89
C LYS A 25 3.28 -0.44 -20.87
N SER A 26 2.02 -0.02 -20.78
CA SER A 26 1.55 1.14 -21.55
C SER A 26 2.37 2.39 -21.17
N SER A 27 2.50 3.34 -22.11
CA SER A 27 3.24 4.58 -21.86
C SER A 27 2.71 5.35 -20.64
N GLN A 28 1.37 5.37 -20.45
CA GLN A 28 0.72 6.00 -19.31
C GLN A 28 1.06 5.31 -17.99
N HIS A 29 1.02 3.96 -17.97
CA HIS A 29 1.37 3.18 -16.79
C HIS A 29 2.83 3.34 -16.40
N VAL A 30 3.74 3.31 -17.38
CA VAL A 30 5.18 3.51 -17.14
C VAL A 30 5.44 4.91 -16.58
N ALA A 31 4.83 5.94 -17.17
CA ALA A 31 4.99 7.32 -16.68
C ALA A 31 4.42 7.49 -15.25
N CYS A 32 3.29 6.84 -14.94
CA CYS A 32 2.73 6.86 -13.59
C CYS A 32 3.68 6.20 -12.58
N LEU A 33 4.21 5.00 -12.89
CA LEU A 33 5.16 4.30 -12.04
C LEU A 33 6.41 5.15 -11.77
N GLN A 34 7.02 5.73 -12.80
CA GLN A 34 8.20 6.59 -12.64
C GLN A 34 7.93 7.81 -11.74
N LYS A 35 6.77 8.43 -11.88
CA LYS A 35 6.37 9.55 -11.01
C LYS A 35 6.21 9.10 -9.56
N MET A 36 5.57 7.96 -9.32
CA MET A 36 5.40 7.41 -7.97
C MET A 36 6.74 7.03 -7.36
N GLU A 37 7.62 6.39 -8.12
CA GLU A 37 8.97 6.03 -7.67
C GLU A 37 9.78 7.26 -7.25
N LEU A 38 9.77 8.31 -8.07
CA LEU A 38 10.45 9.56 -7.74
C LEU A 38 9.84 10.19 -6.48
N SER A 39 8.52 10.21 -6.37
CA SER A 39 7.83 10.82 -5.23
C SER A 39 8.15 10.11 -3.92
N LEU A 40 8.09 8.78 -3.92
CA LEU A 40 8.42 7.93 -2.77
C LEU A 40 9.92 8.01 -2.42
N SER A 41 10.79 8.06 -3.43
CA SER A 41 12.22 8.22 -3.23
C SER A 41 12.57 9.55 -2.54
N LEU A 42 11.87 10.63 -2.92
CA LEU A 42 12.00 11.96 -2.33
C LEU A 42 11.22 12.13 -1.02
N ARG A 43 10.61 11.06 -0.48
CA ARG A 43 9.78 11.09 0.73
C ARG A 43 8.69 12.17 0.67
N ARG A 44 8.12 12.41 -0.52
CA ARG A 44 6.93 13.27 -0.66
C ARG A 44 5.76 12.52 -0.05
N GLY A 45 5.01 13.16 0.84
CA GLY A 45 3.94 12.55 1.63
C GLY A 45 2.80 11.93 0.81
N LEU A 46 1.61 12.53 0.85
CA LEU A 46 0.44 11.93 0.19
C LEU A 46 0.56 11.99 -1.35
N ASN A 47 0.37 10.84 -2.01
CA ASN A 47 0.36 10.70 -3.46
C ASN A 47 -0.93 10.02 -3.91
N VAL A 48 -1.53 10.50 -5.00
CA VAL A 48 -2.82 9.99 -5.50
C VAL A 48 -2.71 9.63 -6.98
N VAL A 49 -3.15 8.41 -7.32
CA VAL A 49 -3.29 7.95 -8.71
C VAL A 49 -4.77 7.92 -9.06
N ILE A 50 -5.15 8.68 -10.08
CA ILE A 50 -6.53 8.80 -10.56
C ILE A 50 -6.63 8.16 -11.93
N GLY A 51 -7.73 7.45 -12.17
CA GLY A 51 -8.07 6.86 -13.46
C GLY A 51 -9.41 6.15 -13.39
N ASP A 52 -10.03 5.93 -14.53
CA ASP A 52 -11.35 5.29 -14.61
C ASP A 52 -11.32 3.82 -14.16
N ILE A 53 -12.49 3.22 -13.99
CA ILE A 53 -12.63 1.79 -13.69
C ILE A 53 -11.99 0.97 -14.83
N GLY A 54 -11.23 -0.06 -14.47
CA GLY A 54 -10.57 -0.93 -15.47
C GLY A 54 -9.28 -0.37 -16.07
N THR A 55 -8.82 0.81 -15.67
CA THR A 55 -7.56 1.42 -16.17
C THR A 55 -6.28 0.81 -15.58
N GLY A 56 -6.39 -0.22 -14.72
CA GLY A 56 -5.24 -0.93 -14.16
C GLY A 56 -4.63 -0.30 -12.89
N LYS A 57 -5.39 0.51 -12.15
CA LYS A 57 -4.94 1.11 -10.86
C LYS A 57 -4.46 0.07 -9.85
N THR A 58 -5.26 -0.96 -9.57
CA THR A 58 -4.86 -2.08 -8.69
C THR A 58 -3.60 -2.78 -9.19
N THR A 59 -3.47 -2.97 -10.51
CA THR A 59 -2.27 -3.55 -11.12
C THR A 59 -1.05 -2.65 -10.89
N LEU A 60 -1.20 -1.32 -11.03
CA LEU A 60 -0.15 -0.35 -10.71
C LEU A 60 0.24 -0.42 -9.22
N CYS A 61 -0.71 -0.49 -8.29
CA CYS A 61 -0.42 -0.64 -6.85
C CYS A 61 0.48 -1.86 -6.58
N ARG A 62 0.14 -3.02 -7.18
CA ARG A 62 0.97 -4.24 -7.07
C ARG A 62 2.36 -4.07 -7.68
N GLN A 63 2.46 -3.40 -8.82
CA GLN A 63 3.77 -3.12 -9.44
C GLN A 63 4.63 -2.21 -8.55
N ILE A 64 4.05 -1.21 -7.90
CA ILE A 64 4.77 -0.35 -6.95
C ILE A 64 5.30 -1.20 -5.79
N ILE A 65 4.46 -2.03 -5.17
CA ILE A 65 4.88 -2.94 -4.08
C ILE A 65 6.07 -3.79 -4.51
N LEU A 66 6.00 -4.44 -5.68
CA LEU A 66 7.08 -5.31 -6.14
C LEU A 66 8.40 -4.59 -6.39
N ARG A 67 8.36 -3.33 -6.82
CA ARG A 67 9.57 -2.52 -7.05
C ARG A 67 10.21 -2.08 -5.74
N PHE A 68 9.42 -1.79 -4.72
CA PHE A 68 9.91 -1.36 -3.41
C PHE A 68 10.23 -2.53 -2.48
N ALA A 69 9.52 -3.65 -2.56
CA ALA A 69 9.80 -4.86 -1.79
C ALA A 69 11.20 -5.46 -2.07
N GLN A 70 11.87 -5.02 -3.14
CA GLN A 70 13.24 -5.40 -3.46
C GLN A 70 14.30 -4.46 -2.85
N GLN A 71 13.89 -3.39 -2.16
CA GLN A 71 14.77 -2.41 -1.53
C GLN A 71 14.81 -2.64 -0.01
N ASP A 72 15.99 -2.90 0.52
CA ASP A 72 16.20 -3.18 1.95
C ASP A 72 15.82 -1.99 2.85
N GLU A 73 15.86 -0.77 2.28
CA GLU A 73 15.54 0.48 2.96
C GLU A 73 14.04 0.84 2.90
N THR A 74 13.16 -0.07 2.46
CA THR A 74 11.72 0.21 2.40
C THR A 74 10.86 -0.90 2.98
N GLU A 75 9.75 -0.50 3.60
CA GLU A 75 8.75 -1.40 4.15
C GLU A 75 7.38 -1.00 3.57
N THR A 76 6.75 -1.91 2.83
CA THR A 76 5.49 -1.64 2.13
C THR A 76 4.33 -2.35 2.80
N HIS A 77 3.25 -1.62 3.04
CA HIS A 77 1.99 -2.15 3.57
C HIS A 77 0.84 -1.83 2.60
N LEU A 78 -0.15 -2.74 2.48
CA LEU A 78 -1.25 -2.60 1.52
C LEU A 78 -2.61 -2.74 2.21
N ILE A 79 -3.47 -1.73 2.05
CA ILE A 79 -4.90 -1.79 2.35
C ILE A 79 -5.65 -1.91 1.02
N LEU A 80 -6.41 -2.98 0.83
CA LEU A 80 -7.21 -3.19 -0.39
C LEU A 80 -8.59 -2.52 -0.35
N ASP A 81 -9.23 -2.51 0.82
CA ASP A 81 -10.52 -1.86 1.04
C ASP A 81 -10.41 -0.94 2.26
N PRO A 82 -10.33 0.39 2.07
CA PRO A 82 -10.11 1.34 3.16
C PRO A 82 -11.41 1.79 3.83
N THR A 83 -12.40 0.89 3.92
CA THR A 83 -13.67 1.19 4.59
C THR A 83 -13.54 0.94 6.09
N PHE A 84 -13.66 2.00 6.89
CA PHE A 84 -13.59 1.94 8.35
C PHE A 84 -14.78 2.64 8.98
N SER A 85 -15.32 2.07 10.06
CA SER A 85 -16.49 2.60 10.75
C SER A 85 -16.14 3.77 11.68
N ASN A 86 -14.92 3.78 12.23
CA ASN A 86 -14.44 4.81 13.16
C ASN A 86 -12.90 4.91 13.19
N GLN A 87 -12.37 5.92 13.89
CA GLN A 87 -10.94 6.20 13.99
C GLN A 87 -10.18 5.08 14.71
N THR A 88 -10.72 4.57 15.82
CA THR A 88 -10.14 3.46 16.58
C THR A 88 -9.92 2.22 15.71
N GLU A 89 -10.88 1.85 14.86
CA GLU A 89 -10.78 0.70 13.94
C GLU A 89 -9.66 0.90 12.91
N PHE A 90 -9.59 2.09 12.31
CA PHE A 90 -8.53 2.44 11.37
C PHE A 90 -7.14 2.40 12.03
N LEU A 91 -6.99 3.03 13.20
CA LEU A 91 -5.74 3.09 13.93
C LEU A 91 -5.26 1.71 14.37
N ASN A 92 -6.16 0.86 14.88
CA ASN A 92 -5.82 -0.51 15.23
C ASN A 92 -5.38 -1.33 14.00
N THR A 93 -6.05 -1.15 12.87
CA THR A 93 -5.67 -1.81 11.61
C THR A 93 -4.25 -1.41 11.20
N ILE A 94 -3.93 -0.13 11.22
CA ILE A 94 -2.57 0.35 10.91
C ILE A 94 -1.54 -0.17 11.91
N ALA A 95 -1.85 -0.13 13.21
CA ALA A 95 -0.95 -0.64 14.25
C ALA A 95 -0.65 -2.13 14.06
N GLU A 96 -1.68 -2.95 13.78
CA GLU A 96 -1.53 -4.38 13.51
C GLU A 96 -0.69 -4.64 12.25
N MET A 97 -0.91 -3.87 11.18
CA MET A 97 -0.11 -3.95 9.95
C MET A 97 1.37 -3.62 10.18
N PHE A 98 1.68 -2.75 11.14
CA PHE A 98 3.04 -2.40 11.54
C PHE A 98 3.63 -3.36 12.59
N GLY A 99 2.89 -4.41 12.97
CA GLY A 99 3.33 -5.39 13.96
C GLY A 99 3.30 -4.87 15.40
N LEU A 100 2.54 -3.82 15.69
CA LEU A 100 2.40 -3.26 17.03
C LEU A 100 1.35 -4.06 17.81
N GLU A 101 1.76 -4.78 18.85
CA GLU A 101 0.86 -5.58 19.69
C GLU A 101 -0.24 -4.72 20.33
N LYS A 102 -1.45 -5.25 20.54
CA LYS A 102 -2.47 -4.48 21.26
C LYS A 102 -2.02 -4.29 22.72
N ALA A 103 -2.06 -3.05 23.21
CA ALA A 103 -1.76 -2.80 24.61
C ALA A 103 -2.88 -3.42 25.48
N GLU A 104 -2.53 -3.98 26.63
CA GLU A 104 -3.53 -4.48 27.59
C GLU A 104 -4.28 -3.30 28.22
N GLY A 105 -5.60 -3.23 27.98
CA GLY A 105 -6.49 -2.17 28.45
C GLY A 105 -7.08 -1.36 27.30
N ASP A 106 -8.34 -0.90 27.45
CA ASP A 106 -9.07 -0.12 26.44
C ASP A 106 -8.18 0.99 25.87
N SER A 107 -7.75 0.77 24.65
CA SER A 107 -6.71 1.54 23.99
C SER A 107 -7.28 2.85 23.47
N ASP A 108 -7.12 3.90 24.26
CA ASP A 108 -7.39 5.29 23.89
C ASP A 108 -6.79 5.59 22.50
N GLU A 109 -7.58 6.19 21.61
CA GLU A 109 -7.17 6.53 20.24
C GLU A 109 -5.85 7.31 20.23
N TRP A 110 -5.66 8.18 21.21
CA TRP A 110 -4.43 8.93 21.38
C TRP A 110 -3.21 8.03 21.61
N GLN A 111 -3.34 7.00 22.45
CA GLN A 111 -2.25 6.07 22.73
C GLN A 111 -1.88 5.25 21.50
N ILE A 112 -2.86 4.80 20.71
CA ILE A 112 -2.60 4.06 19.48
C ILE A 112 -1.87 4.95 18.47
N LYS A 113 -2.34 6.20 18.28
CA LYS A 113 -1.67 7.19 17.42
C LYS A 113 -0.22 7.40 17.83
N GLU A 114 0.05 7.59 19.12
CA GLU A 114 1.40 7.86 19.61
C GLU A 114 2.35 6.68 19.38
N ARG A 115 1.85 5.45 19.55
CA ARG A 115 2.62 4.23 19.25
C ARG A 115 2.97 4.13 17.76
N ILE A 116 2.02 4.44 16.88
CA ILE A 116 2.26 4.48 15.43
C ILE A 116 3.31 5.55 15.09
N LYS A 117 3.20 6.76 15.66
CA LYS A 117 4.18 7.84 15.43
C LYS A 117 5.58 7.44 15.90
N ASN A 118 5.70 6.82 17.08
CA ASN A 118 6.97 6.34 17.59
C ASN A 118 7.59 5.26 16.69
N TYR A 119 6.77 4.32 16.19
CA TYR A 119 7.22 3.33 15.22
C TYR A 119 7.72 3.99 13.92
N LEU A 120 6.96 4.93 13.36
CA LEU A 120 7.36 5.65 12.13
C LEU A 120 8.64 6.47 12.33
N PHE A 121 8.80 7.10 13.50
CA PHE A 121 10.02 7.81 13.87
C PHE A 121 11.22 6.87 13.93
N GLN A 122 11.10 5.76 14.67
CA GLN A 122 12.16 4.76 14.78
C GLN A 122 12.55 4.19 13.42
N LYS A 123 11.57 3.83 12.58
CA LYS A 123 11.83 3.35 11.21
C LYS A 123 12.52 4.40 10.36
N GLY A 124 12.03 5.64 10.39
CA GLY A 124 12.49 6.70 9.51
C GLY A 124 13.83 7.32 9.88
N VAL A 125 14.14 7.40 11.18
CA VAL A 125 15.31 8.09 11.75
C VAL A 125 16.38 7.10 12.19
N ASP A 126 16.03 6.04 12.92
CA ASP A 126 17.02 5.12 13.50
C ASP A 126 17.39 4.00 12.51
N ASP A 127 16.39 3.41 11.84
CA ASP A 127 16.60 2.33 10.88
C ASP A 127 16.89 2.84 9.45
N GLU A 128 16.76 4.16 9.21
CA GLU A 128 16.81 4.82 7.89
C GLU A 128 15.84 4.22 6.83
N LYS A 129 14.79 3.54 7.28
CA LYS A 129 13.79 2.88 6.44
C LYS A 129 12.64 3.80 6.07
N LYS A 130 12.10 3.60 4.87
CA LYS A 130 10.89 4.28 4.39
C LYS A 130 9.69 3.36 4.56
N THR A 131 8.74 3.75 5.41
CA THR A 131 7.44 3.08 5.52
C THR A 131 6.50 3.62 4.44
N ILE A 132 6.00 2.75 3.58
CA ILE A 132 5.12 3.08 2.45
C ILE A 132 3.78 2.38 2.67
N LEU A 133 2.75 3.16 2.97
CA LEU A 133 1.37 2.67 3.02
C LEU A 133 0.68 2.90 1.67
N ILE A 134 0.26 1.82 1.04
CA ILE A 134 -0.48 1.83 -0.22
C ILE A 134 -1.94 1.50 0.08
N ILE A 135 -2.83 2.33 -0.43
CA ILE A 135 -4.28 2.18 -0.25
C ILE A 135 -4.91 2.04 -1.63
N ASP A 136 -5.44 0.86 -1.92
CA ASP A 136 -6.30 0.63 -3.09
C ASP A 136 -7.74 1.08 -2.79
N GLU A 137 -8.57 1.21 -3.83
CA GLU A 137 -9.96 1.67 -3.69
C GLU A 137 -10.07 2.97 -2.87
N GLY A 138 -9.08 3.87 -3.02
CA GLY A 138 -8.92 5.06 -2.18
C GLY A 138 -10.12 6.01 -2.18
N GLN A 139 -11.03 5.92 -3.15
CA GLN A 139 -12.30 6.64 -3.13
C GLN A 139 -13.26 6.21 -2.00
N LYS A 140 -13.03 5.04 -1.39
CA LYS A 140 -13.80 4.54 -0.23
C LYS A 140 -13.29 5.05 1.11
N ILE A 141 -12.14 5.74 1.13
CA ILE A 141 -11.51 6.16 2.38
C ILE A 141 -12.39 7.20 3.10
N PRO A 142 -12.73 6.99 4.38
CA PRO A 142 -13.40 8.02 5.17
C PRO A 142 -12.53 9.26 5.37
N VAL A 143 -13.17 10.44 5.45
CA VAL A 143 -12.47 11.72 5.65
C VAL A 143 -11.64 11.73 6.94
N PHE A 144 -12.12 11.11 8.01
CA PHE A 144 -11.36 11.03 9.26
C PHE A 144 -10.05 10.24 9.11
N CYS A 145 -10.01 9.21 8.24
CA CYS A 145 -8.77 8.47 7.97
C CYS A 145 -7.75 9.36 7.27
N LEU A 146 -8.19 10.24 6.34
CA LEU A 146 -7.30 11.18 5.65
C LEU A 146 -6.67 12.19 6.63
N GLU A 147 -7.45 12.70 7.59
CA GLU A 147 -6.91 13.60 8.62
C GLU A 147 -5.89 12.89 9.52
N ILE A 148 -6.17 11.64 9.92
CA ILE A 148 -5.21 10.83 10.69
C ILE A 148 -3.94 10.57 9.87
N LEU A 149 -4.06 10.19 8.59
CA LEU A 149 -2.90 9.98 7.72
C LEU A 149 -2.06 11.26 7.59
N ARG A 150 -2.70 12.43 7.51
CA ARG A 150 -2.02 13.72 7.49
C ARG A 150 -1.22 14.01 8.77
N GLU A 151 -1.67 13.51 9.93
CA GLU A 151 -0.92 13.62 11.20
C GLU A 151 0.33 12.73 11.25
N PHE A 152 0.47 11.75 10.35
CA PHE A 152 1.61 10.82 10.28
C PHE A 152 2.68 11.20 9.25
N LEU A 153 2.42 12.19 8.40
CA LEU A 153 3.35 12.70 7.38
C LEU A 153 4.31 13.74 7.95
#